data_AF-A0A954BBS4-F1
#
_entry.id   AF-A0A954BBS4-F1
#
_cell.length_a   1.000
_cell.length_b   1.000
_cell.length_c   1.000
_cell.angle_alpha   90.00
_cell.angle_beta   90.00
_cell.angle_gamma   90.00
#
_symmetry.space_group_name_H-M   'P 1'
#
loop_
_entity.id
_entity.type
_entity.pdbx_description
1 polymer ?
#
loop_
_entity_poly.entity_id
_entity_poly.type
_entity_poly.pdbx_seq_one_letter_code
_entity_poly.pdbx_strand_id
1 'polypeptide(L)'
;FLSLPPEVIQLSMRTHQKYFAVNDAKTGKLAPHFIVVANIDAADGGKKLAEGNSRVLSARLDDARFFWDLDKAKPLDEMAKKLSTIAFKAELGSLGDKVERVAALAKELAPKVGADRDLAERAARLAKADLVSEMVGEFPELQGVMGRYYALEAGEPAAVADAIRDHYKPQGPSDNVPADPVGIAVALADKLDTLVGFWAINEKPTGSKDPFALRRAALGVVRI
;
A
#
# COMPACT_ATOMS: atom_id res chain seq x y z
N PHE A 1 -19.89 0.78 -8.43
CA PHE A 1 -18.44 0.59 -8.26
C PHE A 1 -17.75 1.81 -7.66
N LEU A 2 -18.18 3.04 -7.92
CA LEU A 2 -17.55 4.26 -7.39
C LEU A 2 -17.49 4.41 -5.85
N SER A 3 -18.09 3.47 -5.11
CA SER A 3 -17.92 3.34 -3.65
C SER A 3 -16.60 2.66 -3.25
N LEU A 4 -15.94 1.97 -4.18
CA LEU A 4 -14.61 1.40 -3.96
C LEU A 4 -13.57 2.53 -3.93
N PRO A 5 -12.44 2.33 -3.22
CA PRO A 5 -11.28 3.19 -3.37
C PRO A 5 -10.94 3.45 -4.85
N PRO A 6 -10.74 4.72 -5.27
CA PRO A 6 -10.44 5.05 -6.65
C PRO A 6 -9.22 4.30 -7.20
N GLU A 7 -8.21 4.06 -6.37
CA GLU A 7 -7.00 3.32 -6.71
C GLU A 7 -7.29 1.88 -7.12
N VAL A 8 -8.25 1.21 -6.47
CA VAL A 8 -8.69 -0.15 -6.81
C VAL A 8 -9.31 -0.18 -8.21
N ILE A 9 -10.18 0.79 -8.52
CA ILE A 9 -10.86 0.87 -9.81
C ILE A 9 -9.85 1.17 -10.92
N GLN A 10 -8.98 2.15 -10.70
CA GLN A 10 -7.96 2.56 -11.65
C GLN A 10 -6.97 1.43 -11.93
N LEU A 11 -6.51 0.71 -10.88
CA LEU A 11 -5.58 -0.40 -11.04
C LEU A 11 -6.24 -1.58 -11.76
N SER A 12 -7.48 -1.92 -11.41
CA SER A 12 -8.25 -2.96 -12.10
C SER A 12 -8.39 -2.69 -13.60
N MET A 13 -8.70 -1.44 -13.97
CA MET A 13 -8.77 -1.01 -15.37
C MET A 13 -7.40 -1.06 -16.05
N ARG A 14 -6.36 -0.53 -15.40
CA ARG A 14 -5.01 -0.41 -15.99
C ARG A 14 -4.32 -1.76 -16.19
N THR A 15 -4.23 -2.56 -15.14
CA THR A 15 -3.39 -3.77 -15.13
C THR A 15 -4.09 -4.94 -15.80
N HIS A 16 -5.37 -5.18 -15.50
CA HIS A 16 -6.07 -6.38 -15.98
C HIS A 16 -6.67 -6.20 -17.37
N GLN A 17 -7.10 -4.98 -17.71
CA GLN A 17 -7.89 -4.73 -18.92
C GLN A 17 -7.26 -3.74 -19.90
N LYS A 18 -6.23 -2.99 -19.50
CA LYS A 18 -5.61 -1.91 -20.29
C LYS A 18 -6.63 -0.85 -20.73
N TYR A 19 -7.58 -0.55 -19.85
CA TYR A 19 -8.60 0.49 -20.03
C TYR A 19 -8.15 1.79 -19.40
N PHE A 20 -8.68 2.91 -19.90
CA PHE A 20 -8.49 4.21 -19.28
C PHE A 20 -9.68 4.53 -18.37
N ALA A 21 -9.39 4.66 -17.08
CA ALA A 21 -10.26 5.33 -16.14
C ALA A 21 -10.37 6.82 -16.50
N VAL A 22 -11.56 7.40 -16.39
CA VAL A 22 -11.76 8.83 -16.68
C VAL A 22 -12.33 9.57 -15.49
N ASN A 23 -11.97 10.84 -15.37
CA ASN A 23 -12.48 11.72 -14.34
C ASN A 23 -13.58 12.62 -14.89
N ASP A 24 -14.53 12.96 -14.04
CA ASP A 24 -15.54 13.97 -14.34
C ASP A 24 -14.88 15.35 -14.40
N ALA A 25 -15.08 16.06 -15.51
CA ALA A 25 -14.40 17.32 -15.78
C ALA A 25 -14.78 18.46 -14.80
N LYS A 26 -15.95 18.38 -14.17
CA LYS A 26 -16.42 19.42 -13.23
C LYS A 26 -15.90 19.20 -11.83
N THR A 27 -15.84 17.95 -11.38
CA THR A 27 -15.52 17.57 -10.01
C THR A 27 -14.10 17.06 -9.83
N GLY A 28 -13.44 16.66 -10.92
CA GLY A 28 -12.12 16.01 -10.90
C GLY A 28 -12.11 14.59 -10.31
N LYS A 29 -13.27 14.09 -9.85
CA LYS A 29 -13.42 12.75 -9.28
C LYS A 29 -13.57 11.70 -10.37
N LEU A 30 -13.34 10.44 -10.02
CA LEU A 30 -13.54 9.32 -10.93
C LEU A 30 -15.00 9.28 -11.43
N ALA A 31 -15.18 9.20 -12.75
CA ALA A 31 -16.48 9.11 -13.38
C ALA A 31 -16.88 7.64 -13.64
N PRO A 32 -18.18 7.32 -13.75
CA PRO A 32 -18.67 5.96 -14.04
C PRO A 32 -18.52 5.62 -15.54
N HIS A 33 -17.38 5.95 -16.13
CA HIS A 33 -17.06 5.75 -17.54
C HIS A 33 -15.65 5.19 -17.68
N PHE A 34 -15.38 4.57 -18.83
CA PHE A 34 -14.06 4.08 -19.19
C PHE A 34 -13.85 4.24 -20.70
N ILE A 35 -12.60 4.30 -21.14
CA ILE A 35 -12.25 4.33 -22.56
C ILE A 35 -11.44 3.07 -22.88
N VAL A 36 -11.75 2.47 -24.02
CA VAL A 36 -10.98 1.36 -24.61
C VAL A 36 -10.54 1.77 -26.01
N VAL A 37 -9.35 1.28 -26.40
CA VAL A 37 -8.84 1.46 -27.76
C VAL A 37 -8.96 0.13 -28.48
N ALA A 38 -9.74 0.12 -29.56
CA ALA A 38 -9.88 -1.04 -30.43
C ALA A 38 -9.19 -0.76 -31.76
N ASN A 39 -8.36 -1.69 -32.23
CA ASN A 39 -7.71 -1.61 -33.54
C ASN A 39 -8.57 -2.28 -34.64
N ILE A 40 -9.88 -2.01 -34.63
CA ILE A 40 -10.86 -2.58 -35.55
C ILE A 40 -11.88 -1.49 -35.87
N ASP A 41 -12.20 -1.31 -37.15
CA ASP A 41 -13.33 -0.48 -37.57
C ASP A 41 -14.64 -1.27 -37.38
N ALA A 42 -15.39 -0.93 -36.34
CA ALA A 42 -16.58 -1.66 -35.95
C ALA A 42 -17.81 -1.12 -36.70
N ALA A 43 -18.47 -1.97 -37.48
CA ALA A 43 -19.62 -1.60 -38.30
C ALA A 43 -20.83 -1.01 -37.52
N ASP A 44 -20.88 -1.21 -36.20
CA ASP A 44 -21.91 -0.66 -35.30
C ASP A 44 -21.46 0.60 -34.54
N GLY A 45 -20.33 1.19 -34.93
CA GLY A 45 -19.72 2.32 -34.22
C GLY A 45 -19.11 1.94 -32.87
N GLY A 46 -18.84 0.64 -32.64
CA GLY A 46 -18.17 0.14 -31.44
C GLY A 46 -19.12 -0.20 -30.28
N LYS A 47 -20.44 -0.20 -30.48
CA LYS A 47 -21.43 -0.47 -29.43
C LYS A 47 -21.26 -1.84 -28.80
N LYS A 48 -21.19 -2.91 -29.60
CA LYS A 48 -20.97 -4.28 -29.09
C LYS A 48 -19.63 -4.43 -28.38
N LEU A 49 -18.59 -3.73 -28.86
CA LEU A 49 -17.29 -3.72 -28.19
C LEU A 49 -17.40 -3.06 -26.81
N ALA A 50 -18.04 -1.90 -26.72
CA ALA A 50 -18.25 -1.21 -25.45
C ALA A 50 -19.06 -2.07 -24.46
N GLU A 51 -20.15 -2.70 -24.91
CA GLU A 51 -20.97 -3.60 -24.10
C GLU A 51 -20.20 -4.85 -23.64
N GLY A 52 -19.41 -5.45 -24.52
CA GLY A 52 -18.55 -6.59 -24.20
C GLY A 52 -17.51 -6.26 -23.14
N ASN A 53 -16.73 -5.20 -23.36
CA ASN A 53 -15.71 -4.74 -22.42
C ASN A 53 -16.32 -4.26 -21.10
N SER A 54 -17.52 -3.66 -21.13
CA SER A 54 -18.24 -3.27 -19.91
C SER A 54 -18.60 -4.48 -19.06
N ARG A 55 -19.03 -5.60 -19.66
CA ARG A 55 -19.33 -6.83 -18.90
C ARG A 55 -18.07 -7.40 -18.24
N VAL A 56 -16.95 -7.42 -18.97
CA VAL A 56 -15.66 -7.89 -18.44
C VAL A 56 -15.19 -7.00 -17.29
N LEU A 57 -15.28 -5.68 -17.46
CA LEU A 57 -14.93 -4.73 -16.40
C LEU A 57 -15.82 -4.89 -15.17
N SER A 58 -17.14 -4.97 -15.35
CA SER A 58 -18.06 -5.13 -14.24
C SER A 58 -17.74 -6.37 -13.41
N ALA A 59 -17.49 -7.52 -14.06
CA ALA A 59 -17.10 -8.74 -13.36
C ALA A 59 -15.83 -8.54 -12.50
N ARG A 60 -14.80 -7.87 -13.06
CA ARG A 60 -13.56 -7.57 -12.31
C ARG A 60 -13.76 -6.60 -11.16
N LEU A 61 -14.61 -5.60 -11.33
CA LEU A 61 -14.92 -4.65 -10.25
C LEU A 61 -15.84 -5.26 -9.19
N ASP A 62 -16.64 -6.27 -9.54
CA ASP A 62 -17.40 -7.08 -8.58
C ASP A 62 -16.46 -7.97 -7.76
N ASP A 63 -15.45 -8.60 -8.38
CA ASP A 63 -14.39 -9.35 -7.65
C ASP A 63 -13.69 -8.42 -6.64
N ALA A 64 -13.25 -7.24 -7.09
CA ALA A 64 -12.60 -6.27 -6.22
C ALA A 64 -13.52 -5.77 -5.09
N ARG A 65 -14.81 -5.57 -5.38
CA ARG A 65 -15.80 -5.23 -4.35
C ARG A 65 -15.95 -6.35 -3.32
N PHE A 66 -16.00 -7.60 -3.76
CA PHE A 66 -16.07 -8.74 -2.87
C PHE A 66 -14.88 -8.77 -1.91
N PHE A 67 -13.65 -8.59 -2.40
CA PHE A 67 -12.46 -8.52 -1.54
C PHE A 67 -12.53 -7.35 -0.56
N TRP A 68 -12.95 -6.17 -1.03
CA TRP A 68 -13.12 -5.00 -0.18
C TRP A 68 -14.12 -5.24 0.96
N ASP A 69 -15.30 -5.77 0.66
CA ASP A 69 -16.33 -6.03 1.65
C ASP A 69 -15.91 -7.14 2.64
N LEU A 70 -15.22 -8.18 2.14
CA LEU A 70 -14.68 -9.26 2.96
C LEU A 70 -13.58 -8.77 3.92
N ASP A 71 -12.69 -7.91 3.44
CA ASP A 71 -11.60 -7.38 4.26
C ASP A 71 -12.10 -6.34 5.27
N LYS A 72 -13.08 -5.50 4.90
CA LYS A 72 -13.74 -4.57 5.84
C LYS A 72 -14.41 -5.26 7.03
N ALA A 73 -14.85 -6.50 6.85
CA ALA A 73 -15.46 -7.27 7.93
C ALA A 73 -14.45 -7.76 8.99
N LYS A 74 -13.13 -7.66 8.71
CA LYS A 74 -12.06 -8.13 9.60
C LYS A 74 -11.43 -6.93 10.33
N PRO A 75 -11.31 -6.95 11.67
CA PRO A 75 -10.59 -5.90 12.39
C PRO A 75 -9.13 -5.81 11.96
N LEU A 76 -8.61 -4.58 11.81
CA LEU A 76 -7.23 -4.36 11.35
C LEU A 76 -6.19 -4.96 12.33
N ASP A 77 -6.48 -4.96 13.64
CA ASP A 77 -5.65 -5.63 14.66
C ASP A 77 -5.59 -7.15 14.46
N GLU A 78 -6.67 -7.77 14.01
CA GLU A 78 -6.66 -9.21 13.72
C GLU A 78 -5.84 -9.53 12.47
N MET A 79 -5.88 -8.65 11.47
CA MET A 79 -4.99 -8.74 10.31
C MET A 79 -3.52 -8.60 10.74
N ALA A 80 -3.20 -7.61 11.58
CA ALA A 80 -1.85 -7.39 12.10
C ALA A 80 -1.28 -8.62 12.82
N LYS A 81 -2.09 -9.33 13.61
CA LYS A 81 -1.66 -10.57 14.30
C LYS A 81 -1.22 -11.66 13.32
N LYS A 82 -1.83 -11.75 12.14
CA LYS A 82 -1.47 -12.74 11.11
C LYS A 82 -0.12 -12.47 10.46
N LEU A 83 0.48 -11.30 10.63
CA LEU A 83 1.84 -11.03 10.13
C LEU A 83 2.90 -11.96 10.75
N SER A 84 2.63 -12.48 11.96
CA SER A 84 3.48 -13.50 12.60
C SER A 84 3.57 -14.81 11.82
N THR A 85 2.61 -15.11 10.93
CA THR A 85 2.63 -16.33 10.10
C THR A 85 3.39 -16.13 8.79
N ILE A 86 3.81 -14.91 8.46
CA ILE A 86 4.56 -14.60 7.23
C ILE A 86 6.04 -14.55 7.56
N ALA A 87 6.84 -15.41 6.92
CA ALA A 87 8.28 -15.35 7.04
C ALA A 87 8.82 -14.05 6.42
N PHE A 88 9.64 -13.31 7.16
CA PHE A 88 10.34 -12.13 6.61
C PHE A 88 11.70 -12.54 6.04
N LYS A 89 12.57 -13.10 6.89
CA LYS A 89 13.87 -13.66 6.54
C LYS A 89 14.24 -14.63 7.66
N ALA A 90 14.77 -15.81 7.33
CA ALA A 90 14.94 -16.91 8.29
C ALA A 90 15.66 -16.47 9.58
N GLU A 91 16.69 -15.63 9.45
CA GLU A 91 17.51 -15.11 10.54
C GLU A 91 16.89 -13.89 11.26
N LEU A 92 15.86 -13.27 10.69
CA LEU A 92 15.19 -12.07 11.24
C LEU A 92 13.75 -12.34 11.72
N GLY A 93 13.27 -13.58 11.54
CA GLY A 93 11.96 -14.06 11.97
C GLY A 93 10.83 -13.77 10.98
N SER A 94 9.65 -13.56 11.54
CA SER A 94 8.41 -13.25 10.83
C SER A 94 8.27 -11.76 10.54
N LEU A 95 7.28 -11.43 9.71
CA LEU A 95 6.89 -10.05 9.48
C LEU A 95 6.28 -9.42 10.74
N GLY A 96 5.61 -10.21 11.59
CA GLY A 96 5.17 -9.80 12.92
C GLY A 96 6.35 -9.38 13.81
N ASP A 97 7.42 -10.16 13.83
CA ASP A 97 8.64 -9.82 14.60
C ASP A 97 9.27 -8.51 14.10
N LYS A 98 9.29 -8.31 12.78
CA LYS A 98 9.71 -7.04 12.18
C LYS A 98 8.83 -5.88 12.65
N VAL A 99 7.51 -6.04 12.59
CA VAL A 99 6.56 -4.99 12.98
C VAL A 99 6.74 -4.58 14.45
N GLU A 100 6.97 -5.51 15.36
CA GLU A 100 7.22 -5.17 16.77
C GLU A 100 8.54 -4.40 16.96
N ARG A 101 9.62 -4.78 16.26
CA ARG A 101 10.88 -4.01 16.29
C ARG A 101 10.68 -2.60 15.72
N VAL A 102 9.95 -2.48 14.61
CA VAL A 102 9.65 -1.19 13.98
C VAL A 102 8.78 -0.33 14.89
N ALA A 103 7.80 -0.89 15.59
CA ALA A 103 6.95 -0.16 16.53
C ALA A 103 7.74 0.39 17.71
N ALA A 104 8.60 -0.43 18.32
CA ALA A 104 9.49 0.03 19.38
C ALA A 104 10.42 1.16 18.88
N LEU A 105 11.01 1.00 17.70
CA LEU A 105 11.89 2.02 17.13
C LEU A 105 11.13 3.31 16.74
N ALA A 106 9.93 3.20 16.18
CA ALA A 106 9.09 4.34 15.84
C ALA A 106 8.73 5.16 17.10
N LYS A 107 8.42 4.47 18.21
CA LYS A 107 8.16 5.11 19.52
C LYS A 107 9.36 5.91 20.04
N GLU A 108 10.58 5.43 19.81
CA GLU A 108 11.82 6.11 20.18
C GLU A 108 12.20 7.25 19.24
N LEU A 109 11.88 7.14 17.95
CA LEU A 109 12.12 8.18 16.95
C LEU A 109 11.10 9.32 17.02
N ALA A 110 9.86 9.04 17.43
CA ALA A 110 8.76 9.99 17.50
C ALA A 110 9.14 11.37 18.08
N PRO A 111 9.76 11.49 19.27
CA PRO A 111 10.10 12.79 19.85
C PRO A 111 11.16 13.55 19.05
N LYS A 112 11.99 12.88 18.24
CA LYS A 112 13.04 13.51 17.43
C LYS A 112 12.47 14.21 16.19
N VAL A 113 11.27 13.81 15.77
CA VAL A 113 10.60 14.32 14.57
C VAL A 113 9.30 15.06 14.92
N GLY A 114 9.02 15.26 16.20
CA GLY A 114 7.84 15.98 16.68
C GLY A 114 6.54 15.16 16.63
N ALA A 115 6.62 13.84 16.57
CA ALA A 115 5.45 12.96 16.58
C ALA A 115 5.04 12.56 18.00
N ASP A 116 3.75 12.27 18.17
CA ASP A 116 3.27 11.58 19.36
C ASP A 116 3.79 10.13 19.39
N ARG A 117 4.28 9.70 20.56
CA ARG A 117 4.94 8.41 20.73
C ARG A 117 3.97 7.24 20.53
N ASP A 118 2.76 7.36 21.06
CA ASP A 118 1.78 6.28 21.05
C ASP A 118 1.10 6.20 19.67
N LEU A 119 0.89 7.33 18.98
CA LEU A 119 0.46 7.33 17.58
C LEU A 119 1.50 6.69 16.65
N ALA A 120 2.79 6.99 16.83
CA ALA A 120 3.86 6.38 16.03
C ALA A 120 3.96 4.87 16.25
N GLU A 121 3.88 4.43 17.51
CA GLU A 121 3.86 3.00 17.85
C GLU A 121 2.62 2.31 17.27
N ARG A 122 1.43 2.91 17.40
CA ARG A 122 0.18 2.37 16.87
C ARG A 122 0.23 2.24 15.35
N ALA A 123 0.66 3.29 14.66
CA ALA A 123 0.81 3.29 13.21
C ALA A 123 1.79 2.21 12.73
N ALA A 124 2.94 2.07 13.39
CA ALA A 124 3.92 1.04 13.06
C ALA A 124 3.37 -0.39 13.22
N ARG A 125 2.61 -0.67 14.30
CA ARG A 125 1.97 -1.97 14.53
C ARG A 125 0.97 -2.36 13.44
N LEU A 126 0.31 -1.38 12.85
CA LEU A 126 -0.72 -1.58 11.83
C LEU A 126 -0.19 -1.41 10.39
N ALA A 127 1.00 -0.84 10.21
CA ALA A 127 1.56 -0.39 8.93
C ALA A 127 1.53 -1.44 7.82
N LYS A 128 1.63 -2.71 8.19
CA LYS A 128 1.74 -3.85 7.27
C LYS A 128 0.56 -4.81 7.36
N ALA A 129 -0.47 -4.48 8.14
CA ALA A 129 -1.60 -5.36 8.39
C ALA A 129 -2.39 -5.69 7.12
N ASP A 130 -2.41 -4.81 6.13
CA ASP A 130 -3.09 -5.05 4.86
C ASP A 130 -2.43 -6.12 3.99
N LEU A 131 -1.19 -6.52 4.26
CA LEU A 131 -0.50 -7.58 3.50
C LEU A 131 -1.16 -8.96 3.61
N VAL A 132 -2.03 -9.17 4.60
CA VAL A 132 -2.83 -10.42 4.75
C VAL A 132 -4.27 -10.25 4.27
N SER A 133 -4.60 -9.12 3.66
CA SER A 133 -5.92 -8.86 3.08
C SER A 133 -6.06 -9.52 1.70
N GLU A 134 -7.28 -9.92 1.34
CA GLU A 134 -7.53 -10.51 0.03
C GLU A 134 -7.29 -9.47 -1.07
N MET A 135 -7.64 -8.20 -0.82
CA MET A 135 -7.40 -7.11 -1.77
C MET A 135 -5.92 -6.96 -2.10
N VAL A 136 -5.01 -6.99 -1.12
CA VAL A 136 -3.57 -6.88 -1.39
C VAL A 136 -3.00 -8.19 -1.94
N GLY A 137 -3.60 -9.33 -1.61
CA GLY A 137 -3.29 -10.61 -2.26
C GLY A 137 -3.53 -10.57 -3.77
N GLU A 138 -4.67 -10.01 -4.20
CA GLU A 138 -5.01 -9.84 -5.62
C GLU A 138 -4.27 -8.63 -6.26
N PHE A 139 -4.11 -7.54 -5.51
CA PHE A 139 -3.52 -6.28 -5.97
C PHE A 139 -2.35 -5.83 -5.08
N PRO A 140 -1.16 -6.45 -5.19
CA PRO A 140 -0.01 -6.12 -4.34
C PRO A 140 0.47 -4.67 -4.45
N GLU A 141 0.16 -3.99 -5.56
CA GLU A 141 0.49 -2.57 -5.77
C GLU A 141 -0.32 -1.63 -4.86
N LEU A 142 -1.38 -2.11 -4.21
CA LEU A 142 -2.22 -1.32 -3.30
C LEU A 142 -1.82 -1.45 -1.82
N GLN A 143 -0.73 -2.16 -1.51
CA GLN A 143 -0.20 -2.23 -0.14
C GLN A 143 0.08 -0.82 0.43
N GLY A 144 -0.15 -0.64 1.72
CA GLY A 144 -0.16 0.65 2.42
C GLY A 144 -1.39 1.50 2.09
N VAL A 145 -1.77 1.61 0.81
CA VAL A 145 -2.97 2.36 0.39
C VAL A 145 -4.22 1.71 0.97
N MET A 146 -4.37 0.40 0.83
CA MET A 146 -5.50 -0.33 1.43
C MET A 146 -5.42 -0.29 2.96
N GLY A 147 -4.23 -0.45 3.54
CA GLY A 147 -4.04 -0.32 4.99
C GLY A 147 -4.56 1.00 5.57
N ARG A 148 -4.35 2.12 4.86
CA ARG A 148 -4.95 3.40 5.25
C ARG A 148 -6.47 3.38 5.21
N TYR A 149 -7.06 2.87 4.14
CA TYR A 149 -8.51 2.80 4.03
C TYR A 149 -9.11 1.93 5.14
N TYR A 150 -8.52 0.78 5.43
CA TYR A 150 -8.94 -0.08 6.52
C TYR A 150 -8.77 0.58 7.90
N ALA A 151 -7.69 1.31 8.11
CA ALA A 151 -7.47 2.05 9.36
C ALA A 151 -8.54 3.14 9.57
N LEU A 152 -8.89 3.90 8.53
CA LEU A 152 -9.95 4.90 8.61
C LEU A 152 -11.32 4.28 8.89
N GLU A 153 -11.64 3.15 8.25
CA GLU A 153 -12.88 2.40 8.50
C GLU A 153 -12.92 1.82 9.93
N ALA A 154 -11.77 1.46 10.49
CA ALA A 154 -11.63 1.03 11.88
C ALA A 154 -11.67 2.19 12.89
N GLY A 155 -11.77 3.44 12.43
CA GLY A 155 -11.82 4.62 13.30
C GLY A 155 -10.47 5.09 13.83
N GLU A 156 -9.36 4.65 13.24
CA GLU A 156 -8.03 5.14 13.60
C GLU A 156 -7.88 6.64 13.27
N PRO A 157 -7.06 7.39 14.03
CA PRO A 157 -6.74 8.76 13.71
C PRO A 157 -6.16 8.90 12.30
N ALA A 158 -6.46 10.00 11.61
CA ALA A 158 -5.96 10.25 10.26
C ALA A 158 -4.42 10.17 10.16
N ALA A 159 -3.70 10.67 11.16
CA ALA A 159 -2.23 10.57 11.21
C ALA A 159 -1.73 9.12 11.24
N VAL A 160 -2.42 8.22 11.95
CA VAL A 160 -2.11 6.78 11.98
C VAL A 160 -2.38 6.17 10.61
N ALA A 161 -3.55 6.41 10.04
CA ALA A 161 -3.92 5.88 8.74
C ALA A 161 -3.01 6.38 7.60
N ASP A 162 -2.68 7.67 7.60
CA ASP A 162 -1.76 8.26 6.63
C ASP A 162 -0.33 7.71 6.80
N ALA A 163 0.14 7.50 8.04
CA ALA A 163 1.42 6.86 8.31
C ALA A 163 1.46 5.40 7.80
N ILE A 164 0.38 4.63 7.92
CA ILE A 164 0.26 3.28 7.35
C ILE A 164 0.44 3.32 5.82
N ARG A 165 -0.14 4.30 5.12
CA ARG A 165 0.12 4.47 3.67
C ARG A 165 1.56 4.88 3.38
N ASP A 166 2.07 5.85 4.13
CA ASP A 166 3.27 6.58 3.77
C ASP A 166 4.56 5.95 4.30
N HIS A 167 4.52 4.97 5.21
CA HIS A 167 5.74 4.38 5.79
C HIS A 167 6.68 3.76 4.73
N TYR A 168 6.12 3.32 3.60
CA TYR A 168 6.90 2.83 2.46
C TYR A 168 7.74 3.95 1.82
N LYS A 169 7.30 5.21 1.88
CA LYS A 169 7.95 6.32 1.20
C LYS A 169 9.31 6.71 1.82
N PRO A 170 10.24 7.25 1.02
CA PRO A 170 10.21 7.23 -0.45
C PRO A 170 10.57 5.83 -0.99
N GLN A 171 9.82 5.38 -2.01
CA GLN A 171 10.06 4.13 -2.74
C GLN A 171 11.00 4.28 -3.95
N GLY A 172 11.42 5.51 -4.27
CA GLY A 172 12.32 5.77 -5.38
C GLY A 172 12.83 7.22 -5.39
N PRO A 173 13.73 7.56 -6.33
CA PRO A 173 14.36 8.89 -6.38
C PRO A 173 13.36 10.03 -6.57
N SER A 174 12.30 9.80 -7.36
CA SER A 174 11.27 10.79 -7.66
C SER A 174 10.05 10.72 -6.73
N ASP A 175 10.05 9.78 -5.77
CA ASP A 175 8.95 9.65 -4.83
C ASP A 175 9.07 10.69 -3.72
N ASN A 176 7.94 11.14 -3.19
CA ASN A 176 7.88 12.10 -2.10
C ASN A 176 8.31 11.46 -0.78
N VAL A 177 8.77 12.27 0.17
CA VAL A 177 8.99 11.84 1.55
C VAL A 177 7.71 12.03 2.38
N PRO A 178 7.49 11.26 3.46
CA PRO A 178 6.42 11.54 4.41
C PRO A 178 6.56 12.96 4.98
N ALA A 179 5.45 13.68 5.10
CA ALA A 179 5.43 15.04 5.66
C ALA A 179 4.86 15.08 7.09
N ASP A 180 3.97 14.13 7.42
CA ASP A 180 3.40 14.02 8.76
C ASP A 180 4.43 13.41 9.74
N PRO A 181 4.60 13.97 10.95
CA PRO A 181 5.57 13.46 11.93
C PRO A 181 5.41 11.98 12.27
N VAL A 182 4.18 11.46 12.38
CA VAL A 182 3.92 10.04 12.65
C VAL A 182 4.41 9.20 11.47
N GLY A 183 4.08 9.62 10.24
CA GLY A 183 4.57 8.99 9.02
C GLY A 183 6.09 8.98 8.89
N ILE A 184 6.74 10.10 9.23
CA ILE A 184 8.20 10.23 9.25
C ILE A 184 8.82 9.22 10.24
N ALA A 185 8.31 9.16 11.47
CA ALA A 185 8.82 8.25 12.50
C ALA A 185 8.73 6.78 12.06
N VAL A 186 7.59 6.36 11.50
CA VAL A 186 7.37 4.97 11.06
C VAL A 186 8.21 4.65 9.81
N ALA A 187 8.31 5.56 8.85
CA ALA A 187 9.11 5.37 7.64
C ALA A 187 10.60 5.23 7.94
N LEU A 188 11.13 6.05 8.84
CA LEU A 188 12.51 5.95 9.32
C LEU A 188 12.72 4.63 10.06
N ALA A 189 11.83 4.28 10.99
CA ALA A 189 11.93 3.04 11.77
C ALA A 189 11.95 1.79 10.87
N ASP A 190 11.06 1.72 9.87
CA ASP A 190 10.97 0.56 8.99
C ASP A 190 12.22 0.37 8.12
N LYS A 191 12.77 1.48 7.61
CA LYS A 191 14.00 1.47 6.81
C LYS A 191 15.22 1.16 7.66
N LEU A 192 15.34 1.76 8.84
CA LEU A 192 16.45 1.52 9.77
C LEU A 192 16.45 0.07 10.30
N ASP A 193 15.29 -0.49 10.66
CA ASP A 193 15.18 -1.90 11.05
C ASP A 193 15.66 -2.82 9.91
N THR A 194 15.24 -2.54 8.66
CA THR A 194 15.67 -3.31 7.51
C THR A 194 17.18 -3.21 7.30
N LEU A 195 17.75 -2.01 7.34
CA LEU A 195 19.19 -1.80 7.17
C LEU A 195 19.99 -2.52 8.28
N VAL A 196 19.62 -2.32 9.54
CA VAL A 196 20.34 -2.93 10.66
C VAL A 196 20.19 -4.46 10.64
N GLY A 197 18.99 -4.97 10.40
CA GLY A 197 18.70 -6.40 10.35
C GLY A 197 19.51 -7.12 9.26
N PHE A 198 19.50 -6.59 8.04
CA PHE A 198 20.26 -7.20 6.93
C PHE A 198 21.77 -7.10 7.13
N TRP A 199 22.28 -6.03 7.74
CA TRP A 199 23.70 -5.96 8.11
C TRP A 199 24.09 -6.97 9.19
N ALA A 200 23.23 -7.19 10.18
CA ALA A 200 23.46 -8.12 11.29
C ALA A 200 23.58 -9.57 10.83
N ILE A 201 22.84 -9.95 9.78
CA ILE A 201 22.88 -11.30 9.19
C ILE A 201 23.85 -11.40 8.00
N ASN A 202 24.67 -10.37 7.79
CA ASN A 202 25.69 -10.27 6.74
C ASN A 202 25.14 -10.33 5.29
N GLU A 203 23.87 -10.00 5.07
CA GLU A 203 23.21 -9.89 3.76
C GLU A 203 23.33 -8.45 3.21
N LYS A 204 24.57 -7.98 3.07
CA LYS A 204 24.90 -6.61 2.67
C LYS A 204 24.83 -6.44 1.15
N PRO A 205 24.49 -5.25 0.64
CA PRO A 205 24.55 -5.00 -0.80
C PRO A 205 26.02 -5.03 -1.26
N THR A 206 26.24 -5.50 -2.47
CA THR A 206 27.55 -5.47 -3.14
C THR A 206 27.56 -4.37 -4.21
N GLY A 207 28.74 -4.09 -4.77
CA GLY A 207 28.85 -3.10 -5.87
C GLY A 207 27.92 -3.41 -7.05
N SER A 208 27.77 -4.71 -7.38
CA SER A 208 26.99 -5.18 -8.53
C SER A 208 25.56 -5.64 -8.22
N LYS A 209 25.21 -5.91 -6.95
CA LYS A 209 23.89 -6.46 -6.58
C LYS A 209 23.36 -5.89 -5.26
N ASP A 210 22.07 -5.56 -5.28
CA ASP A 210 21.30 -5.15 -4.11
C ASP A 210 19.90 -5.78 -4.17
N PRO A 211 19.79 -7.09 -3.87
CA PRO A 211 18.54 -7.84 -4.05
C PRO A 211 17.42 -7.41 -3.10
N PHE A 212 17.76 -6.79 -1.97
CA PHE A 212 16.80 -6.34 -0.94
C PHE A 212 16.60 -4.83 -0.92
N ALA A 213 17.08 -4.12 -1.96
CA ALA A 213 16.95 -2.67 -2.11
C ALA A 213 17.49 -1.86 -0.91
N LEU A 214 18.55 -2.35 -0.25
CA LEU A 214 19.14 -1.73 0.94
C LEU A 214 19.75 -0.36 0.63
N ARG A 215 20.36 -0.17 -0.54
CA ARG A 215 20.85 1.17 -0.95
C ARG A 215 19.70 2.15 -1.10
N ARG A 216 18.57 1.68 -1.62
CA ARG A 216 17.36 2.50 -1.76
C ARG A 216 16.78 2.87 -0.40
N ALA A 217 16.73 1.92 0.54
CA ALA A 217 16.31 2.20 1.92
C ALA A 217 17.22 3.23 2.60
N ALA A 218 18.55 3.09 2.47
CA ALA A 218 19.52 4.05 3.02
C ALA A 218 19.37 5.46 2.41
N LEU A 219 19.22 5.56 1.10
CA LEU A 219 18.93 6.85 0.45
C LEU A 219 17.60 7.43 0.91
N GLY A 220 16.59 6.58 1.16
CA GLY A 220 15.33 7.00 1.73
C GLY A 220 15.49 7.62 3.12
N VAL A 221 16.30 7.01 4.00
CA VAL A 221 16.62 7.56 5.32
C VAL A 221 17.32 8.90 5.22
N VAL A 222 18.27 9.08 4.30
CA VAL A 222 18.98 10.36 4.12
C VAL A 222 18.08 11.48 3.61
N ARG A 223 17.04 11.13 2.83
CA ARG A 223 16.10 12.10 2.26
C ARG A 223 15.04 12.57 3.25
N ILE A 224 14.71 11.73 4.25
CA ILE A 224 13.77 12.04 5.31
C ILE A 224 14.49 12.84 6.39
#